data_AF-A0A661CC25-F1
#
_entry.id   AF-A0A661CC25-F1
#
_cell.length_a   1.000
_cell.length_b   1.000
_cell.length_c   1.000
_cell.angle_alpha   90.00
_cell.angle_beta   90.00
_cell.angle_gamma   90.00
#
_symmetry.space_group_name_H-M   'P 1'
#
loop_
_entity.id
_entity.type
_entity.pdbx_description
1 polymer ?
#
loop_
_entity_poly.entity_id
_entity_poly.type
_entity_poly.pdbx_seq_one_letter_code
_entity_poly.pdbx_strand_id
1 'polypeptide(L)' 'MYTQKFYPDNSTLLRSIIFICAGLFFTVSAWALSTDKDQPIEIEANSADLDDEKGVTIYR' A
#
# COMPACT_ATOMS: atom_id res chain seq x y z
N MET A 1 24.39 -1.23 -40.80
CA MET A 1 23.29 -1.00 -39.84
C MET A 1 23.63 0.24 -39.03
N TYR A 2 22.94 1.37 -39.25
CA TYR A 2 23.11 2.56 -38.41
C TYR A 2 22.13 2.50 -37.24
N THR A 3 22.65 2.59 -36.01
CA THR A 3 21.84 2.67 -34.79
C THR A 3 21.37 4.12 -34.61
N GLN A 4 20.10 4.39 -34.86
CA GLN A 4 19.50 5.70 -34.60
C GLN A 4 19.34 5.87 -33.08
N LYS A 5 20.09 6.80 -32.48
CA LYS A 5 19.94 7.15 -31.06
C LYS A 5 18.71 8.04 -30.91
N PHE A 6 17.71 7.53 -30.19
CA PHE A 6 16.49 8.27 -29.84
C PHE A 6 16.83 9.32 -28.77
N TYR A 7 16.79 10.60 -29.14
CA TYR A 7 16.89 11.71 -28.20
C TYR A 7 15.48 12.22 -27.92
N PRO A 8 14.93 12.02 -26.70
CA PRO A 8 13.61 12.49 -26.37
C PRO A 8 13.58 14.02 -26.35
N ASP A 9 12.55 14.60 -26.96
CA ASP A 9 12.32 16.04 -26.92
C ASP A 9 11.97 16.49 -25.50
N ASN A 10 12.32 17.74 -25.17
CA ASN A 10 12.12 18.31 -23.83
C ASN A 10 10.64 18.28 -23.41
N SER A 11 9.72 18.39 -24.38
CA SER A 11 8.28 18.28 -24.14
C SER A 11 7.85 16.86 -23.73
N THR A 12 8.55 15.83 -24.23
CA THR A 12 8.29 14.43 -23.90
C THR A 12 8.84 14.08 -22.52
N LEU A 13 10.01 14.62 -22.18
CA LEU A 13 10.59 14.51 -20.84
C LEU A 13 9.71 15.20 -19.78
N LEU A 14 9.23 16.41 -20.07
CA LEU A 14 8.34 17.15 -19.17
C LEU A 14 7.04 16.38 -18.89
N ARG A 15 6.42 15.81 -19.93
CA ARG A 15 5.21 14.97 -19.78
C ARG A 15 5.49 13.76 -18.91
N SER A 16 6.60 13.08 -19.13
CA SER A 16 7.02 11.90 -18.37
C SER A 16 7.19 12.24 -16.88
N ILE A 17 7.82 13.37 -16.57
CA ILE A 17 8.00 13.85 -15.19
C ILE A 17 6.65 14.17 -14.53
N ILE A 18 5.74 14.83 -15.24
CA ILE A 18 4.40 15.13 -14.72
C ILE A 18 3.64 13.84 -14.37
N PHE A 19 3.71 12.82 -15.23
CA PHE A 19 3.08 11.52 -14.97
C PHE A 19 3.67 10.81 -13.74
N ILE A 20 4.99 10.84 -13.57
CA ILE A 20 5.67 10.24 -12.41
C ILE A 20 5.29 10.98 -11.12
N CYS A 21 5.31 12.32 -11.14
CA CYS A 21 4.90 13.13 -10.00
C CYS A 21 3.43 12.86 -9.61
N ALA A 22 2.52 12.78 -10.59
CA ALA A 22 1.12 12.48 -10.33
C ALA A 22 0.91 11.08 -9.69
N GLY A 23 1.67 10.07 -10.13
CA GLY A 23 1.65 8.73 -9.51
C GLY A 23 2.14 8.71 -8.07
N LEU A 24 3.16 9.52 -7.74
CA LEU A 24 3.69 9.62 -6.37
C LEU A 24 2.72 10.30 -5.40
N PHE A 25 1.91 11.26 -5.84
CA PHE A 25 0.88 11.85 -4.98
C PHE A 25 -0.31 10.90 -4.74
N PHE A 26 -0.58 9.97 -5.65
CA PHE A 26 -1.72 9.05 -5.54
C PHE A 26 -1.46 7.87 -4.57
N THR A 27 -0.19 7.51 -4.31
CA THR A 27 0.18 6.40 -3.41
C THR A 27 0.01 6.69 -1.91
N VAL A 28 -0.35 7.92 -1.52
CA VAL A 28 -0.54 8.30 -0.11
C VAL A 28 -1.86 7.74 0.46
N SER A 29 -2.76 7.26 -0.40
CA SER A 29 -4.09 6.76 -0.02
C SER A 29 -4.10 5.36 0.61
N ALA A 30 -2.96 4.66 0.65
CA ALA A 30 -2.84 3.30 1.18
C ALA A 30 -2.25 3.25 2.60
N TRP A 31 -2.17 4.39 3.28
CA TRP A 31 -1.63 4.47 4.63
C TRP A 31 -2.79 4.24 5.61
N ALA A 32 -2.66 3.20 6.44
CA ALA A 32 -3.56 2.98 7.56
C ALA A 32 -3.75 4.30 8.33
N LEU A 33 -4.99 4.62 8.66
CA LEU A 33 -5.30 5.86 9.36
C LEU A 33 -4.66 5.77 10.75
N SER A 34 -4.15 6.87 11.29
CA SER A 34 -3.56 6.87 12.65
C SER A 34 -4.54 6.40 13.73
N THR A 35 -5.84 6.46 13.43
CA THR A 35 -6.94 6.00 14.30
C THR A 35 -7.27 4.52 14.12
N ASP A 36 -6.69 3.80 13.15
CA ASP A 36 -6.97 2.38 12.93
C ASP A 36 -6.58 1.53 14.15
N LYS A 37 -5.60 1.97 14.93
CA LYS A 37 -5.24 1.35 16.22
C LYS A 37 -6.34 1.41 17.28
N ASP A 38 -7.25 2.38 17.15
CA ASP A 38 -8.32 2.64 18.12
C ASP A 38 -9.63 1.95 17.70
N GLN A 39 -9.67 1.37 16.50
CA GLN A 39 -10.81 0.60 16.04
C GLN A 39 -10.85 -0.76 16.74
N PRO A 40 -12.05 -1.30 17.02
CA PRO A 40 -12.18 -2.65 17.58
C PRO A 40 -11.60 -3.70 16.63
N ILE A 41 -10.98 -4.73 17.22
CA ILE A 41 -10.47 -5.88 16.46
C ILE A 41 -11.61 -6.87 16.28
N GLU A 42 -12.03 -7.07 15.03
CA GLU A 42 -13.02 -8.08 14.65
C GLU A 42 -12.29 -9.37 14.21
N ILE A 43 -12.67 -10.51 14.79
CA ILE A 43 -12.03 -11.81 14.52
C ILE A 43 -13.11 -12.80 14.08
N GLU A 44 -12.99 -13.29 12.85
CA GLU A 44 -13.87 -14.32 12.28
C GLU A 44 -13.12 -15.66 12.21
N ALA A 45 -13.69 -16.70 12.81
CA ALA A 45 -13.11 -18.05 12.83
C ALA A 45 -14.21 -19.11 12.98
N ASN A 46 -13.88 -20.37 12.68
CA ASN A 46 -14.81 -21.50 12.84
C ASN A 46 -14.93 -21.94 14.29
N SER A 47 -13.88 -21.70 15.08
CA SER A 47 -13.76 -22.08 16.48
C SER A 47 -12.90 -21.07 17.26
N ALA A 48 -13.17 -20.95 18.56
CA ALA A 48 -12.43 -20.11 19.47
C ALA A 48 -12.15 -20.87 20.78
N ASP A 49 -10.87 -21.05 21.10
CA ASP A 49 -10.39 -21.63 22.36
C ASP A 49 -9.79 -20.50 23.22
N LEU A 50 -10.39 -20.23 24.39
CA LEU A 50 -9.94 -19.22 25.34
C LEU A 50 -9.30 -19.89 26.56
N ASP A 51 -8.03 -19.59 26.83
CA ASP A 51 -7.29 -20.00 28.03
C ASP A 51 -7.02 -18.77 28.91
N ASP A 52 -7.92 -18.51 29.85
CA ASP A 52 -7.86 -17.36 30.76
C ASP A 52 -6.70 -17.44 31.76
N GLU A 53 -6.23 -18.64 32.10
CA GLU A 53 -5.11 -18.84 33.04
C GLU A 53 -3.79 -18.41 32.39
N LYS A 54 -3.63 -18.69 31.10
CA LYS A 54 -2.46 -18.26 30.32
C LYS A 54 -2.64 -16.91 29.64
N GLY A 55 -3.86 -16.39 29.57
CA GLY A 55 -4.20 -15.17 28.86
C GLY A 55 -4.04 -15.31 27.33
N VAL A 56 -4.33 -16.48 26.78
CA VAL A 56 -4.17 -16.80 25.35
C VAL A 56 -5.50 -17.20 24.75
N THR A 57 -5.86 -16.59 23.62
CA THR A 57 -7.02 -16.98 22.81
C THR A 57 -6.55 -17.49 21.46
N ILE A 58 -6.99 -18.70 21.07
CA ILE A 58 -6.65 -19.34 19.81
C ILE A 58 -7.91 -19.41 18.95
N TYR A 59 -7.85 -18.85 17.75
CA TYR A 59 -8.93 -18.89 16.76
C TYR A 59 -8.53 -19.85 15.62
N ARG A 60 -9.39 -20.80 15.24
CA ARG A 60 -9.18 -21.72 14.09
C ARG A 60 -10.39 -21.76 13.15
#